data_AF-A0A351H8U0-F1
#
_entry.id   AF-A0A351H8U0-F1
#
_cell.length_a   1.000
_cell.length_b   1.000
_cell.length_c   1.000
_cell.angle_alpha   90.00
_cell.angle_beta   90.00
_cell.angle_gamma   90.00
#
_symmetry.space_group_name_H-M   'P 1'
#
loop_
_entity.id
_entity.type
_entity.pdbx_description
1 polymer ?
#
loop_
_entity_poly.entity_id
_entity_poly.type
_entity_poly.pdbx_seq_one_letter_code
_entity_poly.pdbx_strand_id
1 'polypeptide(L)'
;VELYPEDFYFPAGGAAVKHFAAPGRVTLARLARQNGEYIMTIVPGEFVKLSEAEEKKLSEKVQIEWPHAYVKLDTDMETFLRYYPCNHTHGVYGDFVEELVQFCDIKGIDYQILAE
;
A
#
# COMPACT_ATOMS: atom_id res chain seq x y z
N VAL A 1 0.02 -14.20 -14.78
CA VAL A 1 -0.98 -14.19 -13.68
C VAL A 1 -1.10 -15.61 -13.19
N GLU A 2 -0.83 -15.84 -11.91
CA GLU A 2 -0.97 -17.15 -11.27
C GLU A 2 -2.23 -17.11 -10.39
N LEU A 3 -3.11 -18.11 -10.50
CA LEU A 3 -4.37 -18.16 -9.75
C LEU A 3 -4.31 -19.29 -8.72
N TYR A 4 -4.67 -19.00 -7.48
CA TYR A 4 -4.73 -19.96 -6.38
C TYR A 4 -6.18 -20.12 -5.91
N PRO A 5 -6.59 -21.33 -5.48
CA PRO A 5 -7.88 -21.50 -4.85
C PRO A 5 -7.96 -20.66 -3.57
N GLU A 6 -9.11 -20.06 -3.31
CA GLU A 6 -9.37 -19.43 -2.02
C GLU A 6 -9.43 -20.46 -0.89
N ASP A 7 -9.02 -20.05 0.32
CA ASP A 7 -8.92 -20.91 1.50
C ASP A 7 -10.17 -20.79 2.41
N PHE A 8 -10.07 -21.26 3.66
CA PHE A 8 -11.17 -21.43 4.61
C PHE A 8 -12.05 -20.19 4.86
N TYR A 9 -11.55 -18.98 4.59
CA TYR A 9 -12.34 -17.74 4.68
C TYR A 9 -13.45 -17.64 3.62
N PHE A 10 -13.33 -18.37 2.51
CA PHE A 10 -14.24 -18.31 1.37
C PHE A 10 -14.81 -19.72 1.07
N PRO A 11 -15.85 -20.16 1.79
CA PRO A 11 -16.37 -21.53 1.68
C PRO A 11 -16.98 -21.88 0.32
N ALA A 12 -17.33 -20.86 -0.48
CA ALA A 12 -17.77 -21.05 -1.86
C ALA A 12 -16.60 -21.19 -2.87
N GLY A 13 -15.36 -21.11 -2.39
CA GLY A 13 -14.15 -21.03 -3.20
C GLY A 13 -13.99 -19.68 -3.89
N GLY A 14 -13.11 -19.66 -4.89
CA GLY A 14 -12.73 -18.49 -5.65
C GLY A 14 -11.32 -18.65 -6.22
N ALA A 15 -10.83 -17.63 -6.92
CA ALA A 15 -9.48 -17.61 -7.47
C ALA A 15 -8.74 -16.36 -6.99
N ALA A 16 -7.87 -16.54 -6.00
CA ALA A 16 -6.94 -15.51 -5.54
C ALA A 16 -5.87 -15.26 -6.62
N VAL A 17 -5.53 -13.99 -6.83
CA VAL A 17 -4.48 -13.60 -7.78
C VAL A 17 -3.15 -13.52 -7.06
N LYS A 18 -2.26 -14.47 -7.33
CA LYS A 18 -0.90 -14.45 -6.79
C LYS A 18 0.05 -13.74 -7.75
N HIS A 19 0.71 -12.71 -7.24
CA HIS A 19 1.87 -12.11 -7.88
C HIS A 19 2.73 -11.38 -6.85
N PHE A 20 4.00 -11.16 -7.17
CA PHE A 20 4.84 -10.19 -6.48
C PHE A 20 4.93 -8.93 -7.35
N ALA A 21 4.71 -7.76 -6.76
CA ALA A 21 4.82 -6.49 -7.47
C ALA A 21 6.26 -6.28 -8.00
N ALA A 22 6.38 -5.73 -9.21
CA ALA A 22 7.68 -5.37 -9.75
C ALA A 22 8.30 -4.21 -8.92
N PRO A 23 9.63 -4.13 -8.81
CA PRO A 23 10.26 -3.02 -8.12
C PRO A 23 10.03 -1.69 -8.86
N GLY A 24 10.02 -0.59 -8.12
CA GLY A 24 9.91 0.75 -8.68
C GLY A 24 9.34 1.78 -7.71
N ARG A 25 9.56 3.06 -8.04
CA ARG A 25 8.99 4.20 -7.31
C ARG A 25 7.47 4.09 -7.28
N VAL A 26 6.88 4.34 -6.12
CA VAL A 26 5.42 4.35 -5.93
C VAL A 26 5.00 5.53 -5.07
N THR A 27 3.78 5.99 -5.31
CA THR A 27 3.06 6.89 -4.43
C THR A 27 1.93 6.10 -3.79
N LEU A 28 2.00 5.87 -2.49
CA LEU A 28 0.90 5.31 -1.71
C LEU A 28 0.09 6.45 -1.11
N ALA A 29 -1.22 6.31 -1.06
CA ALA A 29 -2.07 7.31 -0.45
C ALA A 29 -3.39 6.74 0.09
N ARG A 30 -3.95 7.45 1.06
CA ARG A 30 -5.29 7.18 1.57
C ARG A 30 -6.01 8.48 1.90
N LEU A 31 -7.17 8.64 1.26
CA LEU A 31 -8.19 9.57 1.72
C LEU A 31 -9.00 8.91 2.84
N ALA A 32 -9.03 9.53 4.00
CA ALA A 32 -9.78 9.07 5.17
C ALA A 32 -10.59 10.22 5.76
N ARG A 33 -11.48 9.88 6.70
CA ARG A 33 -12.24 10.88 7.47
C ARG A 33 -11.78 10.85 8.92
N GLN A 34 -11.33 11.99 9.43
CA GLN A 34 -10.89 12.16 10.82
C GLN A 34 -11.67 13.33 11.44
N ASN A 35 -12.28 13.11 12.59
CA ASN A 35 -13.08 14.14 13.30
C ASN A 35 -14.12 14.87 12.44
N GLY A 36 -14.67 14.19 11.43
CA GLY A 36 -15.70 14.74 10.55
C GLY A 36 -15.17 15.34 9.25
N GLU A 37 -13.85 15.55 9.12
CA GLU A 37 -13.19 16.17 7.97
C GLU A 37 -12.41 15.15 7.13
N TYR A 38 -12.27 15.41 5.84
CA TYR A 38 -11.48 14.57 4.94
C TYR A 38 -10.01 14.96 5.01
N ILE A 39 -9.13 13.97 5.16
CA ILE A 39 -7.68 14.15 5.19
C ILE A 39 -7.02 13.15 4.24
N MET A 40 -6.14 13.63 3.36
CA MET A 40 -5.29 12.82 2.51
C MET A 40 -3.96 12.52 3.22
N THR A 41 -3.65 11.25 3.44
CA THR A 41 -2.31 10.83 3.90
C THR A 41 -1.54 10.26 2.72
N ILE A 42 -0.45 10.91 2.33
CA ILE A 42 0.42 10.54 1.20
C ILE A 42 1.69 9.93 1.77
N VAL A 43 2.09 8.75 1.29
CA VAL A 43 3.26 8.01 1.76
C VAL A 43 4.06 7.55 0.54
N PRO A 44 5.06 8.33 0.11
CA PRO A 44 5.94 7.93 -0.98
C PRO A 44 6.80 6.73 -0.56
N GLY A 45 7.23 5.93 -1.53
CA GLY A 45 8.12 4.82 -1.27
C GLY A 45 8.61 4.15 -2.54
N GLU A 46 9.27 3.01 -2.38
CA GLU A 46 9.76 2.19 -3.47
C GLU A 46 9.40 0.73 -3.22
N PHE A 47 8.70 0.11 -4.17
CA PHE A 47 8.58 -1.34 -4.17
C PHE A 47 9.95 -1.94 -4.45
N VAL A 48 10.36 -2.89 -3.62
CA VAL A 48 11.68 -3.54 -3.70
C VAL A 48 11.51 -5.00 -4.07
N LYS A 49 12.47 -5.52 -4.84
CA LYS A 49 12.58 -6.94 -5.12
C LYS A 49 13.38 -7.59 -4.00
N LEU A 50 12.80 -8.56 -3.30
CA LEU A 50 13.52 -9.41 -2.35
C LEU A 50 14.04 -10.66 -3.06
N SER A 51 14.92 -11.43 -2.40
CA SER A 51 15.31 -12.74 -2.92
C SER A 51 14.11 -13.68 -2.94
N GLU A 52 14.06 -14.65 -3.87
CA GLU A 52 12.95 -15.61 -3.95
C GLU A 52 12.73 -16.37 -2.64
N ALA A 53 13.81 -16.68 -1.92
CA ALA A 53 13.76 -17.32 -0.61
C ALA A 53 13.08 -16.43 0.45
N GLU A 54 13.34 -15.12 0.43
CA GLU A 54 12.71 -14.16 1.34
C GLU A 54 11.25 -13.90 0.97
N GLU A 55 10.93 -13.72 -0.31
CA GLU A 55 9.55 -13.57 -0.80
C GLU A 55 8.70 -14.77 -0.39
N LYS A 56 9.20 -15.99 -0.58
CA LYS A 56 8.54 -17.22 -0.14
C LYS A 56 8.36 -17.24 1.38
N LYS A 57 9.44 -17.02 2.14
CA LYS A 57 9.42 -17.05 3.61
C LYS A 57 8.44 -16.03 4.20
N LEU A 58 8.34 -14.83 3.63
CA LEU A 58 7.47 -13.77 4.13
C LEU A 58 6.00 -13.99 3.71
N SER A 59 5.75 -14.40 2.46
CA SER A 59 4.39 -14.68 1.99
C SER A 59 3.74 -15.86 2.71
N GLU A 60 4.50 -16.92 3.01
CA GLU A 60 4.02 -18.08 3.79
C GLU A 60 3.60 -17.72 5.24
N LYS A 61 4.11 -16.61 5.79
CA LYS A 61 3.73 -16.14 7.14
C LYS A 61 2.45 -15.31 7.17
N VAL A 62 1.94 -14.91 6.00
CA VAL A 62 0.74 -14.08 5.87
C VAL A 62 -0.35 -14.91 5.20
N GLN A 63 -0.29 -15.03 3.87
CA GLN A 63 -1.16 -15.88 3.06
C GLN A 63 -0.55 -15.99 1.66
N ILE A 64 -0.04 -17.17 1.29
CA ILE A 64 0.76 -17.34 0.07
C ILE A 64 -0.03 -17.13 -1.23
N GLU A 65 -1.35 -17.31 -1.17
CA GLU A 65 -2.29 -17.21 -2.29
C GLU A 65 -2.50 -15.75 -2.74
N TRP A 66 -2.22 -14.78 -1.87
CA TRP A 66 -2.49 -13.36 -2.10
C TRP A 66 -1.42 -12.65 -2.96
N PRO A 67 -1.75 -11.49 -3.53
CA PRO A 67 -0.75 -10.62 -4.14
C PRO A 67 0.10 -9.95 -3.06
N HIS A 68 1.40 -9.81 -3.32
CA HIS A 68 2.36 -9.25 -2.38
C HIS A 68 3.13 -8.09 -3.01
N ALA A 69 3.35 -7.04 -2.23
CA ALA A 69 4.27 -5.96 -2.54
C ALA A 69 5.12 -5.68 -1.29
N TYR A 70 6.43 -5.65 -1.45
CA TYR A 70 7.37 -5.25 -0.40
C TYR A 70 7.79 -3.82 -0.66
N VAL A 71 7.58 -2.95 0.30
CA VAL A 71 7.82 -1.52 0.14
C VAL A 71 8.84 -1.04 1.14
N LYS A 72 9.80 -0.24 0.66
CA LYS A 72 10.58 0.66 1.50
C LYS A 72 9.89 2.02 1.47
N LEU A 73 9.29 2.42 2.58
CA LEU A 73 8.66 3.74 2.71
C LEU A 73 9.73 4.81 2.87
N ASP A 74 9.44 6.03 2.40
CA ASP A 74 10.31 7.20 2.60
C ASP A 74 10.16 7.80 4.01
N THR A 75 9.49 7.10 4.92
CA THR A 75 9.28 7.48 6.31
C THR A 75 9.60 6.31 7.23
N ASP A 76 9.96 6.60 8.47
CA ASP A 76 10.18 5.57 9.47
C ASP A 76 8.87 4.86 9.89
N MET A 77 9.03 3.67 10.45
CA MET A 77 7.91 2.82 10.84
C MET A 77 7.07 3.39 11.99
N GLU A 78 7.68 4.13 12.92
CA GLU A 78 6.96 4.75 14.05
C GLU A 78 6.03 5.86 13.55
N THR A 79 6.55 6.74 12.67
CA THR A 79 5.78 7.78 11.99
C THR A 79 4.65 7.15 11.17
N PHE A 80 4.93 6.14 10.36
CA PHE A 80 3.90 5.47 9.56
C PHE A 80 2.77 4.89 10.43
N LEU A 81 3.11 4.07 11.43
CA LEU A 81 2.11 3.41 12.28
C LEU A 81 1.29 4.40 13.11
N ARG A 82 1.88 5.55 13.47
CA ARG A 82 1.20 6.57 14.25
C ARG A 82 0.20 7.39 13.44
N TYR A 83 0.54 7.75 12.20
CA TYR A 83 -0.21 8.74 11.42
C TYR A 83 -1.04 8.15 10.28
N TYR A 84 -0.78 6.91 9.86
CA TYR A 84 -1.54 6.30 8.77
C TYR A 84 -2.96 5.90 9.22
N PRO A 85 -4.02 6.32 8.51
CA PRO A 85 -5.36 6.41 9.11
C PRO A 85 -6.18 5.12 9.09
N CYS A 86 -5.76 4.08 8.37
CA CYS A 86 -6.49 2.81 8.31
C CYS A 86 -5.60 1.63 7.85
N ASN A 87 -6.19 0.44 7.75
CA ASN A 87 -5.50 -0.78 7.33
C ASN A 87 -5.36 -0.96 5.80
N HIS A 88 -5.86 -0.02 4.99
CA HIS A 88 -5.84 -0.12 3.52
C HIS A 88 -5.06 1.03 2.89
N THR A 89 -4.39 0.76 1.77
CA THR A 89 -3.70 1.78 0.96
C THR A 89 -4.06 1.66 -0.51
N HIS A 90 -4.00 2.77 -1.23
CA HIS A 90 -4.00 2.78 -2.69
C HIS A 90 -2.61 3.16 -3.15
N GLY A 91 -2.07 2.42 -4.10
CA GLY A 91 -0.74 2.67 -4.65
C GLY A 91 -0.76 2.81 -6.16
N VAL A 92 0.08 3.70 -6.67
CA VAL A 92 0.36 3.85 -8.10
C VAL A 92 1.87 3.90 -8.32
N TYR A 93 2.36 3.30 -9.41
CA TYR A 93 3.75 3.42 -9.83
C TYR A 93 4.06 4.82 -10.36
N GLY A 94 5.14 5.41 -9.88
CA GLY A 94 5.55 6.79 -10.15
C GLY A 94 5.51 7.68 -8.90
N ASP A 95 6.07 8.87 -9.04
CA ASP A 95 5.97 9.93 -8.04
C ASP A 95 4.85 10.88 -8.46
N PHE A 96 3.78 10.91 -7.66
CA PHE A 96 2.58 11.71 -7.87
C PHE A 96 2.23 12.55 -6.65
N VAL A 97 3.22 12.80 -5.78
CA VAL A 97 3.01 13.54 -4.54
C VAL A 97 2.50 14.95 -4.84
N GLU A 98 3.12 15.64 -5.80
CA GLU A 98 2.74 17.00 -6.16
C GLU A 98 1.32 17.05 -6.74
N GLU A 99 0.94 16.11 -7.61
CA GLU A 99 -0.39 16.04 -8.19
C GLU A 99 -1.47 15.78 -7.14
N LEU A 100 -1.18 14.93 -6.13
CA LEU A 100 -2.09 14.69 -5.02
C LEU A 100 -2.21 15.93 -4.11
N VAL A 101 -1.12 16.66 -3.87
CA VAL A 101 -1.13 17.94 -3.16
C VAL A 101 -1.99 18.95 -3.90
N GLN A 102 -1.75 19.15 -5.20
CA GLN A 102 -2.53 20.07 -6.04
C GLN A 102 -4.02 19.69 -6.05
N PHE A 103 -4.34 18.38 -6.12
CA PHE A 103 -5.72 17.91 -5.99
C PHE A 103 -6.35 18.32 -4.65
N CYS A 104 -5.63 18.14 -3.55
CA CYS A 104 -6.09 18.49 -2.22
C CYS A 104 -6.33 20.01 -2.10
N ASP A 105 -5.40 20.83 -2.60
CA ASP A 105 -5.52 22.29 -2.63
C ASP A 105 -6.76 22.74 -3.41
N ILE A 106 -6.99 22.17 -4.61
CA ILE A 106 -8.17 22.47 -5.44
C ILE A 106 -9.48 22.09 -4.74
N LYS A 107 -9.46 21.03 -3.94
CA LYS A 107 -10.65 20.51 -3.26
C LYS A 107 -10.86 21.06 -1.85
N GLY A 108 -9.90 21.82 -1.31
CA GLY A 108 -9.91 22.26 0.09
C GLY A 108 -9.90 21.06 1.05
N ILE A 109 -9.10 20.04 0.73
CA ILE A 109 -8.88 18.85 1.56
C ILE A 109 -7.54 19.00 2.25
N ASP A 110 -7.49 18.83 3.57
CA ASP A 110 -6.22 18.82 4.28
C ASP A 110 -5.41 17.57 3.91
N TYR A 111 -4.09 17.71 3.90
CA TYR A 111 -3.20 16.59 3.60
C TYR A 111 -1.98 16.58 4.51
N GLN A 112 -1.40 15.39 4.64
CA GLN A 112 -0.10 15.17 5.26
C GLN A 112 0.73 14.25 4.37
N ILE A 113 2.01 14.56 4.25
CA ILE A 113 2.99 13.73 3.54
C ILE A 113 3.88 13.10 4.60
N LEU A 114 3.92 11.77 4.63
CA LEU A 114 4.81 11.01 5.51
C LEU A 114 6.06 10.67 4.71
N ALA A 115 7.06 11.54 4.79
CA ALA A 115 8.39 11.39 4.19
C ALA A 115 9.44 12.09 5.07
N GLU A 116 10.67 11.58 5.10
CA GLU A 116 11.84 12.19 5.75
C GLU A 116 12.46 13.35 4.94
#